data_AF-A0A963Z9B1-F1
#
_entry.id   AF-A0A963Z9B1-F1
#
_cell.length_a   1.000
_cell.length_b   1.000
_cell.length_c   1.000
_cell.angle_alpha   90.00
_cell.angle_beta   90.00
_cell.angle_gamma   90.00
#
_symmetry.space_group_name_H-M   'P 1'
#
loop_
_entity.id
_entity.type
_entity.pdbx_description
1 polymer ?
#
loop_
_entity_poly.entity_id
_entity_poly.type
_entity_poly.pdbx_seq_one_letter_code
_entity_poly.pdbx_strand_id
1 'polypeptide(L)'
;MAKDTIEMEGVVRECFPNTTFRVECDNGHELLAYLAGKMRRFYIRVLPGDRVTVEISPYDLTKGRITRRLAQGGSRQQAPEEVEDTETEESTSEAENE
;
A
#
# COMPACT_ATOMS: atom_id res chain seq x y z
N MET A 1 21.96 -8.12 -12.31
CA MET A 1 22.28 -7.22 -11.18
C MET A 1 20.96 -6.79 -10.57
N ALA A 2 20.63 -7.33 -9.40
CA ALA A 2 19.47 -6.90 -8.64
C ALA A 2 19.70 -5.43 -8.26
N LYS A 3 18.82 -4.53 -8.70
CA LYS A 3 18.87 -3.15 -8.24
C LYS A 3 18.30 -3.16 -6.83
N ASP A 4 19.15 -3.07 -5.83
CA ASP A 4 18.74 -2.75 -4.47
C ASP A 4 18.07 -1.38 -4.53
N THR A 5 16.75 -1.37 -4.55
CA THR A 5 15.92 -0.17 -4.65
C THR A 5 15.03 -0.17 -3.43
N ILE A 6 14.95 0.96 -2.73
CA ILE A 6 14.20 1.06 -1.49
C ILE A 6 12.78 1.48 -1.87
N GLU A 7 11.79 0.69 -1.48
CA GLU A 7 10.38 1.04 -1.68
C GLU A 7 9.84 1.80 -0.47
N MET A 8 9.17 2.91 -0.72
CA MET A 8 8.55 3.75 0.31
C MET A 8 7.18 4.24 -0.17
N GLU A 9 6.29 4.48 0.80
CA GLU A 9 4.99 5.09 0.55
C GLU A 9 5.04 6.60 0.81
N GLY A 10 4.16 7.32 0.11
CA GLY A 10 4.03 8.75 0.27
C GLY A 10 2.80 9.32 -0.43
N VAL A 11 2.61 10.63 -0.24
CA VAL A 11 1.50 11.39 -0.82
C VAL A 11 2.03 12.40 -1.82
N VAL A 12 1.37 12.49 -2.97
CA VAL A 12 1.71 13.48 -4.00
C VAL A 12 1.25 14.87 -3.55
N ARG A 13 2.17 15.83 -3.44
CA ARG A 13 1.86 17.21 -3.08
C ARG A 13 1.61 18.09 -4.29
N GLU A 14 2.50 18.03 -5.27
CA GLU A 14 2.47 18.91 -6.45
C GLU A 14 2.77 18.12 -7.72
N CYS A 15 2.18 18.55 -8.83
CA CYS A 15 2.44 18.02 -10.15
C CYS A 15 3.09 19.09 -11.05
N PHE A 16 4.24 18.76 -11.64
CA PHE A 16 4.96 19.61 -12.58
C PHE A 16 4.67 19.20 -14.03
N PRO A 17 4.76 20.14 -15.00
CA PRO A 17 4.40 19.90 -16.40
C PRO A 17 5.29 18.86 -17.12
N ASN A 18 6.49 18.58 -16.59
CA ASN A 18 7.42 17.59 -17.15
C ASN A 18 7.16 16.15 -16.68
N THR A 19 5.95 15.85 -16.18
CA THR A 19 5.61 14.53 -15.62
C THR A 19 6.47 14.17 -14.39
N THR A 20 6.92 15.20 -13.66
CA THR A 20 7.57 15.05 -12.36
C THR A 20 6.56 15.42 -11.28
N PHE A 21 6.60 14.72 -10.17
CA PHE A 21 5.71 14.92 -9.05
C PHE A 21 6.55 15.15 -7.80
N ARG A 22 6.15 16.13 -6.98
CA ARG A 22 6.68 16.25 -5.62
C ARG A 22 5.91 15.28 -4.75
N VAL A 23 6.63 14.31 -4.18
CA VAL A 23 6.06 13.31 -3.27
C VAL A 23 6.65 13.56 -1.89
N GLU A 24 5.77 13.65 -0.90
CA GLU A 24 6.15 13.64 0.50
C GLU A 24 6.04 12.21 1.00
N CYS A 25 7.19 11.62 1.35
CA CYS A 25 7.25 10.30 1.94
C CYS A 25 6.72 10.34 3.38
N ASP A 26 6.21 9.22 3.87
CA ASP A 26 5.71 9.11 5.25
C ASP A 26 6.79 9.39 6.32
N ASN A 27 8.07 9.29 5.93
CA ASN A 27 9.22 9.66 6.77
C ASN A 27 9.43 11.19 6.89
N GLY A 28 8.61 12.01 6.23
CA GLY A 28 8.72 13.48 6.23
C GLY A 28 9.73 14.05 5.22
N HIS A 29 10.28 13.22 4.34
CA HIS A 29 11.18 13.67 3.27
C HIS A 29 10.40 13.96 1.99
N GLU A 30 10.74 15.06 1.33
CA GLU A 30 10.22 15.42 0.01
C GLU A 30 11.20 15.02 -1.09
N LEU A 31 10.69 14.39 -2.14
CA LEU A 31 11.49 14.01 -3.30
C LEU A 31 10.77 14.30 -4.61
N LEU A 32 11.54 14.33 -5.69
CA LEU A 32 11.04 14.46 -7.05
C LEU A 32 10.95 13.09 -7.69
N ALA A 33 9.73 12.65 -8.01
CA ALA A 33 9.50 11.34 -8.61
C ALA A 33 8.92 11.44 -10.02
N TYR A 34 9.32 10.48 -10.86
CA TYR A 34 8.80 10.32 -12.22
C TYR A 34 7.94 9.06 -12.31
N LEU A 35 6.96 9.05 -13.22
CA LEU A 35 6.15 7.87 -13.49
C LEU A 35 6.99 6.72 -14.06
N ALA A 36 6.84 5.52 -13.51
CA ALA A 36 7.36 4.32 -14.13
C ALA A 36 6.75 4.11 -15.53
N GLY A 37 7.53 3.53 -16.45
CA GLY A 37 7.06 3.24 -17.81
C GLY A 37 5.80 2.36 -17.84
N LYS A 38 5.66 1.45 -16.86
CA LYS A 38 4.45 0.63 -16.69
C LYS A 38 3.21 1.50 -16.50
N MET A 39 3.27 2.52 -15.63
CA MET A 39 2.15 3.43 -15.38
C MET A 39 1.73 4.18 -16.64
N ARG A 40 2.69 4.64 -17.44
CA ARG A 40 2.43 5.31 -18.72
C ARG A 40 1.72 4.39 -19.71
N ARG A 41 2.11 3.11 -19.80
CA ARG A 41 1.46 2.12 -20.68
C ARG A 41 0.01 1.84 -20.29
N PHE A 42 -0.29 1.85 -18.99
CA PHE A 42 -1.64 1.62 -18.47
C PHE A 42 -2.46 2.92 -18.29
N TYR A 43 -1.97 4.05 -18.81
CA TYR A 43 -2.64 5.36 -18.72
C TYR A 43 -3.05 5.76 -17.29
N ILE A 44 -2.26 5.34 -16.29
CA ILE A 44 -2.54 5.66 -14.89
C ILE A 44 -2.24 7.15 -14.66
N ARG A 45 -3.28 7.90 -14.30
CA ARG A 45 -3.19 9.32 -13.94
C ARG A 45 -2.96 9.45 -12.44
N VAL A 46 -1.97 10.27 -12.09
CA VAL A 46 -1.64 10.63 -10.72
C VAL A 46 -1.98 12.10 -10.53
N LEU A 47 -2.74 12.40 -9.48
CA LEU A 47 -3.14 13.74 -9.11
C LEU A 47 -2.53 14.11 -7.75
N PRO A 48 -2.39 15.41 -7.45
CA PRO A 48 -2.12 15.86 -6.08
C PRO A 48 -3.12 15.28 -5.09
N GLY A 49 -2.63 14.79 -3.95
CA GLY A 49 -3.42 14.12 -2.91
C GLY A 49 -3.48 12.59 -3.04
N ASP A 50 -3.01 12.01 -4.15
CA ASP A 50 -2.96 10.56 -4.30
C ASP A 50 -1.85 9.94 -3.43
N ARG A 51 -2.16 8.80 -2.80
CA ARG A 51 -1.16 7.92 -2.18
C ARG A 51 -0.49 7.07 -3.25
N VAL A 52 0.84 7.02 -3.21
CA VAL A 52 1.66 6.33 -4.18
C VAL A 52 2.80 5.58 -3.52
N THR A 53 3.23 4.49 -4.16
CA THR A 53 4.46 3.77 -3.81
C THR A 53 5.58 4.26 -4.72
N VAL A 54 6.69 4.66 -4.11
CA VAL A 54 7.87 5.19 -4.77
C VAL A 54 9.07 4.30 -4.50
N GLU A 55 9.78 3.93 -5.54
CA GLU A 55 11.08 3.29 -5.48
C GLU A 55 12.18 4.37 -5.51
N ILE A 56 13.06 4.35 -4.51
CA ILE A 56 14.19 5.27 -4.37
C ILE A 56 15.48 4.50 -4.60
N SER A 57 16.38 5.07 -5.39
CA SER A 57 17.70 4.49 -5.53
C SER A 57 18.52 4.81 -4.27
N PRO A 58 19.23 3.84 -3.67
CA PRO A 58 20.02 4.06 -2.46
C PRO A 58 21.16 5.07 -2.66
N TYR A 59 21.47 5.39 -3.92
CA TYR A 59 22.47 6.38 -4.30
C TYR A 59 21.94 7.82 -4.31
N ASP A 60 20.63 8.02 -4.45
CA ASP A 60 20.02 9.36 -4.52
C ASP A 60 18.61 9.33 -3.90
N LEU A 61 18.51 9.84 -2.67
CA LEU A 61 17.27 9.95 -1.91
C LEU A 61 16.36 11.10 -2.38
N THR A 62 16.86 11.99 -3.25
CA THR A 62 16.10 13.15 -3.76
C THR A 62 15.25 12.79 -4.99
N LYS A 63 15.53 11.64 -5.61
CA LYS A 63 14.87 11.19 -6.83
C LYS A 63 14.23 9.82 -6.64
N GLY A 64 12.97 9.74 -7.07
CA GLY A 64 12.18 8.51 -6.96
C GLY A 64 11.54 8.08 -8.29
N ARG A 65 11.06 6.85 -8.30
CA ARG A 65 10.24 6.28 -9.38
C ARG A 65 8.91 5.82 -8.82
N ILE A 66 7.81 6.40 -9.30
CA ILE A 66 6.47 6.02 -8.88
C ILE A 66 6.07 4.73 -9.60
N THR A 67 5.83 3.65 -8.86
CA THR A 67 5.52 2.33 -9.41
C THR A 67 4.06 1.96 -9.32
N ARG A 68 3.37 2.37 -8.25
CA ARG A 68 1.95 2.07 -8.02
C ARG A 68 1.22 3.25 -7.39
N ARG A 69 -0.05 3.41 -7.74
CA ARG A 69 -1.02 4.27 -7.03
C ARG A 69 -1.86 3.40 -6.11
N LEU A 70 -1.96 3.77 -4.84
CA LEU A 70 -2.81 3.09 -3.86
C LEU A 70 -4.22 3.66 -3.99
N ALA A 71 -5.11 2.93 -4.67
CA ALA A 71 -6.52 3.28 -4.66
C ALA A 71 -7.04 3.06 -3.24
N GLN A 72 -7.58 4.12 -2.61
CA GLN A 72 -8.45 3.98 -1.46
C GLN A 72 -9.66 3.16 -1.95
N GLY A 73 -9.65 1.87 -1.65
CA GLY A 73 -10.72 0.97 -2.04
C GLY A 73 -12.03 1.53 -1.55
N GLY A 74 -12.97 1.79 -2.47
CA GLY A 74 -14.36 1.95 -2.10
C GLY A 74 -14.76 0.72 -1.29
N SER A 75 -15.08 0.95 -0.02
CA SER A 75 -16.00 0.16 0.79
C SER A 75 -16.32 -1.22 0.22
N ARG A 76 -15.51 -2.23 0.53
CA ARG A 76 -16.04 -3.58 0.68
C ARG A 76 -16.05 -3.81 2.19
N GLN A 77 -17.26 -3.90 2.72
CA GLN A 77 -17.62 -4.17 4.12
C GLN A 77 -16.48 -4.80 4.93
N GLN A 78 -16.07 -4.13 6.00
CA GLN A 78 -15.83 -4.83 7.25
C GLN A 78 -17.13 -4.73 8.04
N ALA A 79 -17.91 -5.80 8.02
CA ALA A 79 -18.94 -6.01 9.03
C ALA A 79 -18.22 -6.30 10.36
N PRO A 80 -18.63 -5.69 11.48
CA PRO A 80 -18.01 -5.96 12.76
C PRO A 80 -18.51 -7.28 13.38
N GLU A 81 -17.60 -7.89 14.14
CA GLU A 81 -17.79 -8.80 15.28
C GLU A 81 -18.23 -10.24 15.02
N GLU A 82 -17.22 -11.12 14.97
CA GLU A 82 -17.33 -12.51 15.40
C GLU A 82 -17.70 -12.51 16.89
N VAL A 83 -18.92 -12.93 17.21
CA VAL A 83 -19.29 -13.36 18.57
C VAL A 83 -18.68 -14.74 18.79
N GLU A 84 -17.78 -14.86 19.77
CA GLU A 84 -17.24 -16.15 20.22
C GLU A 84 -18.36 -16.94 20.93
N ASP A 85 -18.91 -17.92 20.24
CA ASP A 85 -19.71 -18.98 20.84
C ASP A 85 -18.77 -19.87 21.69
N THR A 86 -18.87 -19.77 23.02
CA THR A 86 -18.26 -20.75 23.91
C THR A 86 -19.09 -22.03 23.89
N GLU A 87 -18.88 -22.88 22.89
CA GLU A 87 -19.25 -24.29 22.94
C GLU A 87 -18.05 -25.08 23.47
N THR A 88 -18.04 -25.35 24.78
CA THR A 88 -17.27 -26.47 25.31
C THR A 88 -18.17 -27.69 25.33
N GLU A 89 -18.12 -28.47 24.26
CA GLU A 89 -18.47 -29.88 24.31
C GLU A 89 -17.32 -30.65 24.97
N GLU A 90 -17.62 -31.39 26.03
CA GLU A 90 -16.97 -32.68 26.22
C GLU A 90 -18.04 -33.73 26.51
N SER A 91 -18.26 -34.56 25.49
CA SER A 91 -18.71 -35.96 25.58
C SER A 91 -17.77 -36.69 26.56
N THR A 92 -18.15 -37.72 27.32
CA THR A 92 -18.65 -39.02 26.86
C THR A 92 -18.85 -39.93 28.10
N SER A 93 -19.84 -40.83 28.03
CA SER A 93 -19.90 -42.19 28.65
C SER A 93 -19.84 -42.29 30.20
N GLU A 94 -20.56 -43.17 30.89
CA GLU A 94 -20.67 -44.61 30.69
C GLU A 94 -22.01 -45.13 31.25
N ALA A 95 -22.58 -46.08 30.51
CA ALA A 95 -23.61 -46.97 31.01
C ALA A 95 -22.95 -48.09 31.79
N GLU A 96 -23.35 -48.30 33.05
CA GLU A 96 -23.13 -49.57 33.74
C GLU A 96 -24.40 -50.00 34.49
N ASN A 97 -24.75 -51.27 34.27
CA ASN A 97 -25.81 -52.07 34.89
C ASN A 97 -25.83 -52.01 36.43
N GLU A 98 -27.02 -52.13 37.03
CA GLU A 98 -27.41 -53.30 37.84
C GLU A 98 -28.94 -53.46 37.88
#